data_AF-A0A0Q4G6L4-F1
#
_entry.id   AF-A0A0Q4G6L4-F1
#
_cell.length_a   1.000
_cell.length_b   1.000
_cell.length_c   1.000
_cell.angle_alpha   90.00
_cell.angle_beta   90.00
_cell.angle_gamma   90.00
#
_symmetry.space_group_name_H-M   'P 1'
#
loop_
_entity.id
_entity.type
_entity.pdbx_description
1 polymer ?
#
loop_
_entity_poly.entity_id
_entity_poly.type
_entity_poly.pdbx_seq_one_letter_code
_entity_poly.pdbx_strand_id
1 'polypeptide(L)'
;MDVHHVGIAEKDGHDEPYLFVDDAEGLVTCVQMGTIEFHGWGARIKDVEKADRLVFDLDPDEGLDFKDVISAALHVRDVLAQMGLKTFPMVTGGKGIHVIAPLTPQDEWPAVKDFAHRLALVLAQSEPDRFTAALAKAKRTGRIFIDYLRNQRGATAVMPYSARAREGAPVAVPITWKELAKLDRASGWHIGDAGALLKRAASKDLVGWGRADQILPDL
;
A
#
# COMPACT_ATOMS: atom_id res chain seq x y z
N MET A 1 -23.86 -4.80 15.70
CA MET A 1 -23.05 -3.59 15.90
C MET A 1 -21.73 -3.95 15.27
N ASP A 2 -21.60 -3.59 14.01
CA ASP A 2 -20.82 -4.38 13.03
C ASP A 2 -19.44 -3.75 12.81
N VAL A 3 -19.06 -2.87 13.73
CA VAL A 3 -17.71 -2.36 13.93
C VAL A 3 -17.21 -2.91 15.25
N HIS A 4 -16.11 -3.65 15.19
CA HIS A 4 -15.54 -4.33 16.33
C HIS A 4 -14.32 -3.57 16.85
N HIS A 5 -13.88 -3.90 18.06
CA HIS A 5 -12.60 -3.44 18.59
C HIS A 5 -11.80 -4.59 19.18
N VAL A 6 -10.48 -4.41 19.23
CA VAL A 6 -9.54 -5.27 19.94
C VAL A 6 -8.60 -4.39 20.77
N GLY A 7 -8.20 -4.86 21.95
CA GLY A 7 -7.13 -4.22 22.71
C GLY A 7 -5.77 -4.59 22.11
N ILE A 8 -4.98 -3.59 21.74
CA ILE A 8 -3.60 -3.78 21.27
C ILE A 8 -2.65 -3.18 22.30
N ALA A 9 -1.75 -4.00 22.83
CA ALA A 9 -0.72 -3.53 23.75
C ALA A 9 0.22 -2.54 23.04
N GLU A 10 0.33 -1.34 23.58
CA GLU A 10 1.24 -0.29 23.14
C GLU A 10 2.57 -0.36 23.91
N LYS A 11 3.56 0.41 23.45
CA LYS A 11 4.95 0.34 23.96
C LYS A 11 5.13 0.72 25.43
N ASP A 12 4.22 1.51 25.95
CA ASP A 12 4.15 1.93 27.35
C ASP A 12 3.30 0.99 28.21
N GLY A 13 2.86 -0.13 27.65
CA GLY A 13 2.30 -1.27 28.38
C GLY A 13 0.79 -1.18 28.65
N HIS A 14 0.09 -0.20 28.09
CA HIS A 14 -1.38 -0.17 28.12
C HIS A 14 -1.97 -0.71 26.81
N ASP A 15 -3.18 -1.25 26.90
CA ASP A 15 -3.94 -1.66 25.74
C ASP A 15 -4.76 -0.49 25.22
N GLU A 16 -4.61 -0.19 23.93
CA GLU A 16 -5.45 0.78 23.22
C GLU A 16 -6.52 0.06 22.38
N PRO A 17 -7.76 0.57 22.33
CA PRO A 17 -8.81 -0.03 21.51
C PRO A 17 -8.60 0.33 20.04
N TYR A 18 -8.28 -0.66 19.21
CA TYR A 18 -8.22 -0.54 17.76
C TYR A 18 -9.47 -1.10 17.10
N LEU A 19 -10.00 -0.39 16.10
CA LEU A 19 -11.15 -0.82 15.33
C LEU A 19 -10.78 -1.86 14.28
N PHE A 20 -11.66 -2.84 14.07
CA PHE A 20 -11.64 -3.68 12.87
C PHE A 20 -13.04 -3.89 12.32
N VAL A 21 -13.10 -4.18 11.03
CA VAL A 21 -14.34 -4.39 10.27
C VAL A 21 -14.16 -5.65 9.43
N ASP A 22 -15.11 -6.57 9.50
CA ASP A 22 -15.09 -7.86 8.81
C ASP A 22 -16.26 -8.07 7.84
N ASP A 23 -17.19 -7.10 7.76
CA ASP A 23 -18.31 -7.12 6.80
C ASP A 23 -18.61 -5.75 6.16
N ALA A 24 -19.60 -5.74 5.28
CA ALA A 24 -20.03 -4.54 4.57
C ALA A 24 -20.84 -3.57 5.45
N GLU A 25 -21.56 -4.08 6.45
CA GLU A 25 -22.40 -3.25 7.34
C GLU A 25 -21.50 -2.39 8.25
N GLY A 26 -20.40 -2.95 8.75
CA GLY A 26 -19.37 -2.22 9.48
C GLY A 26 -18.73 -1.10 8.65
N LEU A 27 -18.44 -1.35 7.37
CA LEU A 27 -17.91 -0.31 6.48
C LEU A 27 -18.90 0.84 6.31
N VAL A 28 -20.18 0.52 6.06
CA VAL A 28 -21.25 1.53 5.94
C VAL A 28 -21.44 2.28 7.25
N THR A 29 -21.33 1.60 8.40
CA THR A 29 -21.38 2.23 9.72
C THR A 29 -20.25 3.25 9.91
N CYS A 30 -19.01 2.92 9.50
CA CYS A 30 -17.91 3.90 9.51
C CYS A 30 -18.22 5.11 8.61
N VAL A 31 -18.73 4.88 7.40
CA VAL A 31 -19.12 5.97 6.48
C VAL A 31 -20.22 6.86 7.09
N GLN A 32 -21.22 6.27 7.75
CA GLN A 32 -22.27 7.00 8.47
C GLN A 32 -21.69 7.90 9.58
N MET A 33 -20.58 7.49 10.19
CA MET A 33 -19.84 8.27 11.18
C MET A 33 -18.86 9.29 10.57
N GLY A 34 -18.87 9.46 9.24
CA GLY A 34 -18.07 10.45 8.51
C GLY A 34 -16.72 9.94 7.98
N THR A 35 -16.46 8.63 8.01
CA THR A 35 -15.23 8.07 7.44
C THR A 35 -15.18 8.27 5.91
N ILE A 36 -14.09 8.88 5.44
CA ILE A 36 -13.79 9.04 4.00
C ILE A 36 -12.67 8.10 3.55
N GLU A 37 -11.60 8.00 4.34
CA GLU A 37 -10.45 7.14 4.03
C GLU A 37 -10.39 5.95 4.98
N PHE A 38 -10.23 4.75 4.43
CA PHE A 38 -9.94 3.53 5.17
C PHE A 38 -8.44 3.21 5.02
N HIS A 39 -7.73 3.22 6.14
CA HIS A 39 -6.32 2.83 6.21
C HIS A 39 -6.19 1.61 7.10
N GLY A 40 -5.60 0.54 6.55
CA GLY A 40 -5.47 -0.74 7.24
C GLY A 40 -4.03 -1.04 7.62
N TRP A 41 -3.84 -1.72 8.75
CA TRP A 41 -2.58 -2.34 9.11
C TRP A 41 -2.16 -3.36 8.04
N GLY A 42 -0.85 -3.64 7.94
CA GLY A 42 -0.35 -4.76 7.14
C GLY A 42 -0.40 -6.10 7.88
N ALA A 43 -1.44 -6.32 8.68
CA ALA A 43 -1.68 -7.54 9.45
C ALA A 43 -3.18 -7.73 9.67
N ARG A 44 -3.58 -8.92 10.12
CA ARG A 44 -4.99 -9.27 10.42
C ARG A 44 -5.20 -9.42 11.91
N ILE A 45 -6.45 -9.26 12.34
CA ILE A 45 -6.85 -9.34 13.75
C ILE A 45 -6.49 -10.65 14.44
N LYS A 46 -6.35 -11.74 13.67
CA LYS A 46 -5.96 -13.07 14.18
C LYS A 46 -4.58 -13.06 14.85
N ASP A 47 -3.67 -12.23 14.34
CA ASP A 47 -2.31 -12.05 14.85
C ASP A 47 -1.75 -10.76 14.24
N VAL A 48 -1.79 -9.68 15.02
CA VAL A 48 -1.35 -8.36 14.57
C VAL A 48 0.17 -8.21 14.56
N GLU A 49 0.91 -9.16 15.15
CA GLU A 49 2.37 -9.13 15.22
C GLU A 49 3.00 -9.76 13.97
N LYS A 50 2.22 -10.51 13.18
CA LYS A 50 2.65 -11.14 11.93
C LYS A 50 2.12 -10.38 10.72
N ALA A 51 3.03 -9.82 9.93
CA ALA A 51 2.64 -9.05 8.76
C ALA A 51 2.07 -9.96 7.66
N ASP A 52 1.01 -9.51 6.97
CA ASP A 52 0.35 -10.22 5.87
C ASP A 52 0.62 -9.60 4.49
N ARG A 53 1.42 -8.53 4.45
CA ARG A 53 1.85 -7.87 3.21
C ARG A 53 3.06 -6.96 3.42
N LEU A 54 3.85 -6.82 2.37
CA LEU A 54 4.75 -5.70 2.13
C LEU A 54 4.04 -4.63 1.30
N VAL A 55 4.31 -3.36 1.59
CA VAL A 55 3.87 -2.20 0.81
C VAL A 55 5.04 -1.26 0.62
N PHE A 56 5.38 -1.00 -0.64
CA PHE A 56 6.27 0.11 -1.03
C PHE A 56 5.39 1.21 -1.62
N ASP A 57 5.33 2.35 -0.93
CA ASP A 57 4.60 3.53 -1.40
C ASP A 57 5.54 4.43 -2.19
N LEU A 58 5.26 4.57 -3.49
CA LEU A 58 6.08 5.33 -4.41
C LEU A 58 5.35 6.63 -4.73
N ASP A 59 5.75 7.70 -4.04
CA ASP A 59 5.24 9.04 -4.28
C ASP A 59 6.30 9.90 -5.00
N PRO A 60 5.91 10.64 -6.06
CA PRO A 60 6.79 11.60 -6.69
C PRO A 60 7.00 12.83 -5.79
N ASP A 61 8.21 13.38 -5.78
CA ASP A 61 8.44 14.73 -5.27
C ASP A 61 7.81 15.79 -6.21
N GLU A 62 7.69 17.02 -5.73
CA GLU A 62 7.20 18.13 -6.55
C GLU A 62 8.08 18.32 -7.79
N GLY A 63 7.49 18.11 -8.97
CA GLY A 63 8.16 18.29 -10.27
C GLY A 63 8.48 17.00 -11.04
N LEU A 64 8.30 15.80 -10.45
CA LEU A 64 8.44 14.54 -11.19
C LEU A 64 7.16 14.16 -11.95
N ASP A 65 7.32 13.59 -13.14
CA ASP A 65 6.20 13.11 -13.95
C ASP A 65 5.68 11.79 -13.35
N PHE A 66 4.37 11.55 -13.45
CA PHE A 66 3.78 10.27 -13.06
C PHE A 66 4.40 9.09 -13.82
N LYS A 67 4.87 9.31 -15.06
CA LYS A 67 5.63 8.30 -15.81
C LYS A 67 6.91 7.83 -15.09
N ASP A 68 7.56 8.71 -14.35
CA ASP A 68 8.74 8.35 -13.54
C ASP A 68 8.33 7.42 -12.39
N VAL A 69 7.17 7.68 -11.78
CA VAL A 69 6.59 6.83 -10.71
C VAL A 69 6.18 5.46 -11.27
N ILE A 70 5.59 5.40 -12.46
CA ILE A 70 5.30 4.13 -13.15
C ILE A 70 6.58 3.36 -13.39
N SER A 71 7.60 4.01 -13.94
CA SER A 71 8.92 3.40 -14.20
C SER A 71 9.55 2.86 -12.92
N ALA A 72 9.46 3.61 -11.81
CA ALA A 72 9.88 3.16 -10.49
C ALA A 72 9.10 1.95 -9.99
N ALA A 73 7.77 1.96 -10.10
CA ALA A 73 6.93 0.85 -9.67
C ALA A 73 7.24 -0.44 -10.45
N LEU A 74 7.49 -0.34 -11.75
CA LEU A 74 7.93 -1.46 -12.59
C LEU A 74 9.33 -1.97 -12.18
N HIS A 75 10.25 -1.07 -11.84
CA HIS A 75 11.57 -1.48 -11.35
C HIS A 75 11.47 -2.21 -10.00
N VAL A 76 10.74 -1.66 -9.03
CA VAL A 76 10.51 -2.30 -7.72
C VAL A 76 9.84 -3.67 -7.90
N ARG A 77 8.85 -3.79 -8.80
CA ARG A 77 8.24 -5.07 -9.17
C ARG A 77 9.29 -6.08 -9.65
N ASP A 78 10.15 -5.67 -10.58
CA ASP A 78 11.12 -6.57 -11.22
C ASP A 78 12.19 -7.04 -10.23
N VAL A 79 12.64 -6.18 -9.32
CA VAL A 79 13.58 -6.57 -8.25
C VAL A 79 12.92 -7.53 -7.26
N LEU A 80 11.68 -7.24 -6.81
CA LEU A 80 10.95 -8.16 -5.94
C LEU A 80 10.67 -9.51 -6.62
N ALA A 81 10.39 -9.51 -7.94
CA ALA A 81 10.21 -10.73 -8.70
C ALA A 81 11.49 -11.58 -8.78
N GLN A 82 12.67 -10.96 -8.89
CA GLN A 82 13.95 -11.67 -8.81
C GLN A 82 14.19 -12.34 -7.45
N MET A 83 13.60 -11.78 -6.39
CA MET A 83 13.59 -12.35 -5.04
C MET A 83 12.45 -13.37 -4.82
N GLY A 84 11.71 -13.74 -5.87
CA GLY A 84 10.61 -14.70 -5.80
C GLY A 84 9.28 -14.13 -5.29
N LEU A 85 9.18 -12.81 -5.09
CA LEU A 85 7.96 -12.16 -4.59
C LEU A 85 7.06 -11.69 -5.74
N LYS A 86 5.85 -12.23 -5.80
CA LYS A 86 4.78 -11.72 -6.65
C LYS A 86 4.20 -10.45 -6.03
N THR A 87 4.07 -9.41 -6.85
CA THR A 87 3.57 -8.10 -6.44
C THR A 87 2.37 -7.64 -7.26
N PHE A 88 1.59 -6.75 -6.67
CA PHE A 88 0.36 -6.19 -7.23
C PHE A 88 0.39 -4.66 -7.14
N PRO A 89 0.08 -3.93 -8.23
CA PRO A 89 0.04 -2.49 -8.21
C PRO A 89 -1.34 -1.96 -7.82
N MET A 90 -1.35 -0.84 -7.10
CA MET A 90 -2.55 -0.06 -6.82
C MET A 90 -2.22 1.42 -6.97
N VAL A 91 -3.04 2.18 -7.71
CA VAL A 91 -2.95 3.65 -7.66
C VAL A 91 -3.64 4.15 -6.40
N THR A 92 -3.05 5.13 -5.74
CA THR A 92 -3.49 5.54 -4.39
C THR A 92 -4.66 6.51 -4.38
N GLY A 93 -5.10 7.02 -5.54
CA GLY A 93 -5.99 8.18 -5.63
C GLY A 93 -5.30 9.51 -5.26
N GLY A 94 -4.01 9.47 -4.92
CA GLY A 94 -3.15 10.63 -4.71
C GLY A 94 -2.23 10.86 -5.89
N LYS A 95 -0.92 10.96 -5.63
CA LYS A 95 0.12 11.08 -6.66
C LYS A 95 0.89 9.78 -6.89
N GLY A 96 0.90 8.88 -5.92
CA GLY A 96 1.74 7.69 -5.94
C GLY A 96 1.06 6.37 -6.28
N ILE A 97 1.90 5.34 -6.30
CA ILE A 97 1.58 3.94 -6.59
C ILE A 97 2.04 3.09 -5.40
N HIS A 98 1.19 2.18 -4.95
CA HIS A 98 1.59 1.12 -4.04
C HIS A 98 2.03 -0.11 -4.83
N VAL A 99 3.22 -0.62 -4.51
CA VAL A 99 3.67 -1.95 -4.92
C VAL A 99 3.52 -2.89 -3.73
N ILE A 100 2.59 -3.84 -3.84
CA ILE A 100 2.13 -4.66 -2.71
C ILE A 100 2.54 -6.12 -2.94
N ALA A 101 3.29 -6.71 -2.02
CA ALA A 101 3.55 -8.16 -2.00
C ALA A 101 2.79 -8.79 -0.83
N PRO A 102 1.72 -9.56 -1.07
CA PRO A 102 1.05 -10.34 -0.03
C PRO A 102 2.04 -11.32 0.60
N LEU A 103 1.92 -11.57 1.90
CA LEU A 103 2.74 -12.53 2.63
C LEU A 103 1.84 -13.50 3.40
N THR A 104 2.31 -14.73 3.56
CA THR A 104 1.76 -15.64 4.55
C THR A 104 2.23 -15.14 5.93
N PRO A 105 1.32 -14.86 6.89
CA PRO A 105 1.71 -14.27 8.19
C PRO A 105 2.55 -15.24 9.03
N GLN A 106 3.88 -15.10 8.97
CA GLN A 106 4.87 -15.92 9.69
C GLN A 106 5.95 -15.05 10.36
N ASP A 107 6.38 -14.00 9.65
CA ASP A 107 7.42 -13.08 10.10
C ASP A 107 6.85 -11.93 10.94
N GLU A 108 7.63 -11.51 11.94
CA GLU A 108 7.30 -10.36 12.78
C GLU A 108 7.75 -9.04 12.14
N TRP A 109 7.11 -7.96 12.58
CA TRP A 109 7.38 -6.60 12.09
C TRP A 109 8.87 -6.21 11.99
N PRO A 110 9.76 -6.55 12.93
CA PRO A 110 11.19 -6.20 12.80
C PRO A 110 11.85 -6.78 11.55
N ALA A 111 11.59 -8.07 11.23
CA ALA A 111 12.14 -8.73 10.06
C ALA A 111 11.58 -8.15 8.75
N VAL A 112 10.26 -7.94 8.72
CA VAL A 112 9.55 -7.38 7.55
C VAL A 112 10.00 -5.93 7.28
N LYS A 113 10.15 -5.13 8.33
CA LYS A 113 10.66 -3.75 8.23
C LYS A 113 12.09 -3.71 7.71
N ASP A 114 12.94 -4.57 8.25
CA ASP A 114 14.36 -4.62 7.90
C ASP A 114 14.55 -5.05 6.45
N PHE A 115 13.83 -6.08 5.99
CA PHE A 115 13.81 -6.46 4.57
C PHE A 115 13.41 -5.27 3.66
N ALA A 116 12.30 -4.61 3.97
CA ALA A 116 11.81 -3.49 3.17
C ALA A 116 12.80 -2.30 3.16
N HIS A 117 13.44 -2.04 4.31
CA HIS A 117 14.45 -1.00 4.46
C HIS A 117 15.71 -1.31 3.63
N ARG A 118 16.23 -2.53 3.72
CA ARG A 118 17.41 -2.96 2.95
C ARG A 118 17.15 -2.88 1.45
N LEU A 119 15.98 -3.30 0.99
CA LEU A 119 15.59 -3.17 -0.43
C LEU A 119 15.60 -1.69 -0.87
N ALA A 120 14.97 -0.82 -0.09
CA ALA A 120 14.95 0.61 -0.39
C ALA A 120 16.36 1.23 -0.43
N LEU A 121 17.24 0.82 0.49
CA LEU A 121 18.64 1.24 0.51
C LEU A 121 19.41 0.76 -0.72
N VAL A 122 19.28 -0.51 -1.10
CA VAL A 122 19.97 -1.08 -2.27
C VAL A 122 19.54 -0.36 -3.55
N LEU A 123 18.24 -0.11 -3.73
CA LEU A 123 17.73 0.65 -4.87
C LEU A 123 18.26 2.09 -4.89
N ALA A 124 18.26 2.77 -3.74
CA ALA A 124 18.80 4.11 -3.61
C ALA A 124 20.32 4.19 -3.82
N GLN A 125 21.07 3.13 -3.51
CA GLN A 125 22.51 3.05 -3.76
C GLN A 125 22.83 2.70 -5.21
N SER A 126 22.00 1.88 -5.85
CA SER A 126 22.20 1.43 -7.23
C SER A 126 21.83 2.51 -8.25
N GLU A 127 20.81 3.32 -7.96
CA GLU A 127 20.40 4.46 -8.81
C GLU A 127 20.18 5.74 -7.97
N PRO A 128 21.26 6.33 -7.41
CA PRO A 128 21.17 7.45 -6.46
C PRO A 128 20.67 8.77 -7.07
N ASP A 129 20.67 8.88 -8.40
CA ASP A 129 20.11 10.01 -9.13
C ASP A 129 18.58 9.89 -9.31
N ARG A 130 18.02 8.69 -9.10
CA ARG A 130 16.61 8.38 -9.35
C ARG A 130 15.85 8.03 -8.08
N PHE A 131 16.49 7.36 -7.13
CA PHE A 131 15.86 6.88 -5.89
C PHE A 131 16.48 7.48 -4.64
N THR A 132 15.68 7.52 -3.58
CA THR A 132 16.14 7.83 -2.23
C THR A 132 15.38 7.01 -1.20
N ALA A 133 16.09 6.59 -0.15
CA ALA A 133 15.51 6.02 1.07
C ALA A 133 15.54 7.02 2.24
N ALA A 134 15.90 8.28 1.99
CA ALA A 134 16.06 9.27 3.04
C ALA A 134 14.71 9.77 3.60
N LEU A 135 14.59 9.74 4.93
CA LEU A 135 13.39 10.21 5.64
C LEU A 135 13.19 11.72 5.56
N ALA A 136 14.27 12.50 5.49
CA ALA A 136 14.17 13.95 5.38
C ALA A 136 13.65 14.36 4.00
N LYS A 137 12.51 15.07 3.92
CA LYS A 137 11.93 15.56 2.66
C LYS A 137 12.92 16.38 1.82
N ALA A 138 13.74 17.21 2.46
CA ALA A 138 14.79 17.99 1.79
C ALA A 138 15.84 17.14 1.05
N LYS A 139 15.97 15.84 1.37
CA LYS A 139 16.86 14.90 0.68
C LYS A 139 16.14 14.15 -0.46
N ARG A 140 14.90 14.49 -0.78
CA ARG A 140 14.08 13.82 -1.80
C ARG A 140 13.97 14.60 -3.12
N THR A 141 14.38 15.87 -3.14
CA THR A 141 14.32 16.74 -4.32
C THR A 141 14.87 16.07 -5.57
N GLY A 142 14.01 15.99 -6.59
CA GLY A 142 14.32 15.42 -7.91
C GLY A 142 14.38 13.89 -7.96
N ARG A 143 14.01 13.18 -6.88
CA ARG A 143 14.09 11.72 -6.78
C ARG A 143 12.80 11.10 -6.26
N ILE A 144 12.63 9.82 -6.54
CA ILE A 144 11.51 9.03 -6.04
C ILE A 144 11.89 8.46 -4.67
N PHE A 145 11.10 8.80 -3.65
CA PHE A 145 11.26 8.21 -2.33
C PHE A 145 10.60 6.84 -2.31
N ILE A 146 11.38 5.81 -2.00
CA ILE A 146 10.86 4.46 -1.81
C ILE A 146 10.38 4.37 -0.36
N ASP A 147 9.10 4.71 -0.12
CA ASP A 147 8.53 4.68 1.22
C ASP A 147 8.30 3.24 1.69
N TYR A 148 9.27 2.72 2.43
CA TYR A 148 9.21 1.43 3.09
C TYR A 148 8.57 1.48 4.49
N LEU A 149 8.18 2.67 4.99
CA LEU A 149 7.71 2.84 6.37
C LEU A 149 6.31 2.28 6.63
N ARG A 150 5.63 1.79 5.60
CA ARG A 150 4.35 1.08 5.74
C ARG A 150 4.53 -0.32 6.32
N ASN A 151 5.77 -0.81 6.38
CA ASN A 151 6.14 -2.17 6.79
C ASN A 151 6.60 -2.21 8.25
N GLN A 152 5.86 -1.58 9.16
CA GLN A 152 6.17 -1.61 10.59
C GLN A 152 4.89 -1.66 11.42
N ARG A 153 4.99 -2.19 12.64
CA ARG A 153 3.86 -2.25 13.59
C ARG A 153 3.20 -0.88 13.75
N GLY A 154 1.87 -0.84 13.69
CA GLY A 154 1.09 0.39 13.79
C GLY A 154 1.00 1.22 12.51
N ALA A 155 1.84 0.96 11.50
CA ALA A 155 1.75 1.69 10.24
C ALA A 155 0.56 1.20 9.41
N THR A 156 -0.03 2.13 8.68
CA THR A 156 -1.18 1.86 7.83
C THR A 156 -0.94 2.30 6.39
N ALA A 157 -1.67 1.66 5.48
CA ALA A 157 -1.74 2.04 4.08
C ALA A 157 -3.21 2.14 3.67
N VAL A 158 -3.50 3.05 2.72
CA VAL A 158 -4.86 3.19 2.18
C VAL A 158 -5.31 1.85 1.61
N MET A 159 -6.55 1.46 1.93
CA MET A 159 -7.11 0.19 1.49
C MET A 159 -7.64 0.28 0.05
N PRO A 160 -7.64 -0.84 -0.70
CA PRO A 160 -8.31 -0.93 -1.99
C PRO A 160 -9.74 -0.40 -1.94
N TYR A 161 -10.11 0.42 -2.93
CA TYR A 161 -11.41 1.07 -3.08
C TYR A 161 -11.78 2.10 -2.00
N SER A 162 -10.85 2.46 -1.11
CA SER A 162 -11.03 3.62 -0.24
C SER A 162 -11.08 4.91 -1.05
N ALA A 163 -12.02 5.80 -0.73
CA ALA A 163 -11.97 7.18 -1.18
C ALA A 163 -10.81 7.92 -0.51
N ARG A 164 -10.45 9.07 -1.08
CA ARG A 164 -9.44 10.00 -0.57
C ARG A 164 -10.11 11.33 -0.22
N ALA A 165 -9.73 11.90 0.93
CA ALA A 165 -10.19 13.20 1.40
C ALA A 165 -9.47 14.33 0.65
N ARG A 166 -9.72 14.39 -0.67
CA ARG A 166 -9.15 15.35 -1.62
C ARG A 166 -10.26 15.86 -2.52
N GLU A 167 -10.01 16.98 -3.19
CA GLU A 167 -10.94 17.53 -4.18
C GLU A 167 -11.30 16.47 -5.23
N GLY A 168 -12.59 16.35 -5.53
CA GLY A 168 -13.13 15.34 -6.43
C GLY A 168 -13.31 13.94 -5.81
N ALA A 169 -12.86 13.71 -4.57
CA ALA A 169 -12.92 12.41 -3.87
C ALA A 169 -12.37 11.24 -4.74
N PRO A 170 -11.08 11.28 -5.11
CA PRO A 170 -10.47 10.20 -5.88
C PRO A 170 -10.42 8.90 -5.06
N VAL A 171 -10.28 7.77 -5.74
CA VAL A 171 -10.34 6.43 -5.12
C VAL A 171 -9.00 5.72 -5.31
N ALA A 172 -8.56 4.96 -4.30
CA ALA A 172 -7.45 4.03 -4.43
C ALA A 172 -7.91 2.78 -5.20
N VAL A 173 -7.31 2.49 -6.35
CA VAL A 173 -7.84 1.50 -7.30
C VAL A 173 -6.82 0.40 -7.58
N PRO A 174 -7.15 -0.88 -7.29
CA PRO A 174 -6.42 -2.03 -7.78
C PRO A 174 -6.37 -2.07 -9.31
N ILE A 175 -5.18 -2.28 -9.86
CA ILE A 175 -4.96 -2.36 -11.31
C ILE A 175 -4.00 -3.51 -11.64
N THR A 176 -3.95 -3.88 -12.92
CA THR A 176 -2.90 -4.78 -13.42
C THR A 176 -1.63 -4.02 -13.77
N TRP A 177 -0.48 -4.72 -13.80
CA TRP A 177 0.78 -4.16 -14.30
C TRP A 177 0.69 -3.66 -15.75
N LYS A 178 -0.13 -4.34 -16.59
CA LYS A 178 -0.36 -3.95 -17.99
C LYS A 178 -1.16 -2.66 -18.10
N GLU A 179 -2.15 -2.45 -17.23
CA GLU A 179 -2.89 -1.19 -17.14
C GLU A 179 -2.01 -0.07 -16.63
N LEU A 180 -1.25 -0.31 -15.54
CA LEU A 180 -0.39 0.71 -14.93
C LEU A 180 0.55 1.36 -15.95
N ALA A 181 1.17 0.57 -16.83
CA ALA A 181 2.08 1.04 -17.86
C ALA A 181 1.46 2.02 -18.87
N LYS A 182 0.12 2.16 -18.89
CA LYS A 182 -0.63 3.00 -19.82
C LYS A 182 -1.32 4.18 -19.15
N LEU A 183 -1.24 4.30 -17.82
CA LEU A 183 -1.87 5.39 -17.09
C LEU A 183 -1.07 6.69 -17.21
N ASP A 184 -1.76 7.81 -17.10
CA ASP A 184 -1.21 9.17 -17.12
C ASP A 184 -1.27 9.86 -15.74
N ARG A 185 -2.05 9.33 -14.79
CA ARG A 185 -2.15 9.81 -13.40
C ARG A 185 -2.60 8.73 -12.41
N ALA A 186 -2.27 8.94 -11.12
CA ALA A 186 -2.70 8.07 -10.00
C ALA A 186 -4.12 8.35 -9.48
N SER A 187 -4.76 9.45 -9.90
CA SER A 187 -6.08 9.91 -9.42
C SER A 187 -7.15 9.88 -10.50
N GLY A 188 -7.09 8.89 -11.40
CA GLY A 188 -7.99 8.79 -12.56
C GLY A 188 -9.42 8.36 -12.26
N TRP A 189 -9.69 7.83 -11.06
CA TRP A 189 -11.02 7.38 -10.63
C TRP A 189 -11.48 8.16 -9.40
N HIS A 190 -12.78 8.42 -9.32
CA HIS A 190 -13.42 9.06 -8.17
C HIS A 190 -14.73 8.38 -7.78
N ILE A 191 -15.33 8.80 -6.66
CA ILE A 191 -16.57 8.18 -6.13
C ILE A 191 -17.76 8.22 -7.12
N GLY A 192 -17.76 9.18 -8.04
CA GLY A 192 -18.78 9.30 -9.08
C GLY A 192 -18.71 8.18 -10.14
N ASP A 193 -17.57 7.49 -10.23
CA ASP A 193 -17.34 6.38 -11.16
C ASP A 193 -17.82 5.03 -10.60
N ALA A 194 -18.75 5.02 -9.64
CA ALA A 194 -19.19 3.82 -8.93
C ALA A 194 -19.50 2.63 -9.87
N GLY A 195 -20.21 2.85 -10.97
CA GLY A 195 -20.49 1.80 -11.95
C GLY A 195 -19.25 1.22 -12.64
N ALA A 196 -18.23 2.05 -12.93
CA ALA A 196 -16.98 1.58 -13.50
C ALA A 196 -16.11 0.85 -12.45
N LEU A 197 -16.10 1.35 -11.20
CA LEU A 197 -15.40 0.72 -10.08
C LEU A 197 -15.99 -0.66 -9.75
N LEU A 198 -17.31 -0.82 -9.76
CA LEU A 198 -17.98 -2.10 -9.56
C LEU A 198 -17.66 -3.10 -10.67
N LYS A 199 -17.73 -2.66 -11.94
CA LYS A 199 -17.33 -3.50 -13.09
C LYS A 199 -15.87 -3.93 -12.99
N ARG A 200 -14.99 -3.03 -12.53
CA ARG A 200 -13.58 -3.32 -12.29
C ARG A 200 -13.40 -4.37 -11.20
N ALA A 201 -14.04 -4.20 -10.04
CA ALA A 201 -13.95 -5.15 -8.93
C ALA A 201 -14.41 -6.56 -9.31
N ALA A 202 -15.37 -6.67 -10.24
CA ALA A 202 -15.84 -7.94 -10.78
C ALA A 202 -15.06 -8.44 -12.02
N SER A 203 -14.04 -7.71 -12.49
CA SER A 203 -13.32 -8.05 -13.71
C SER A 203 -12.48 -9.32 -13.54
N LYS A 204 -12.44 -10.14 -14.61
CA LYS A 204 -11.56 -11.32 -14.70
C LYS A 204 -10.07 -10.95 -14.57
N ASP A 205 -9.69 -9.75 -14.97
CA ASP A 205 -8.30 -9.28 -14.91
C ASP A 205 -7.80 -9.06 -13.48
N LEU A 206 -8.72 -8.87 -12.52
CA LEU A 206 -8.40 -8.68 -11.10
C LEU A 206 -8.73 -9.91 -10.24
N VAL A 207 -9.11 -11.03 -10.85
CA VAL A 207 -9.30 -12.29 -10.11
C VAL A 207 -7.98 -12.70 -9.47
N GLY A 208 -7.98 -12.86 -8.15
CA GLY A 208 -6.78 -13.18 -7.37
C GLY A 208 -5.82 -12.00 -7.17
N TRP A 209 -6.21 -10.76 -7.49
CA TRP A 209 -5.43 -9.58 -7.15
C TRP A 209 -5.19 -9.52 -5.64
N GLY A 210 -3.95 -9.23 -5.23
CA GLY A 210 -3.57 -9.14 -3.82
C GLY A 210 -3.54 -10.49 -3.09
N ARG A 211 -3.54 -11.62 -3.81
CA ARG A 211 -3.40 -12.97 -3.22
C ARG A 211 -2.16 -13.68 -3.77
N ALA A 212 -1.31 -14.17 -2.87
CA ALA A 212 -0.16 -15.01 -3.17
C ALA A 212 0.24 -15.80 -1.91
N ASP A 213 0.57 -17.07 -2.08
CA ASP A 213 1.12 -17.92 -1.01
C ASP A 213 2.65 -17.85 -1.08
N GLN A 214 3.21 -16.81 -0.46
CA GLN A 214 4.65 -16.55 -0.44
C GLN A 214 5.08 -16.08 0.96
N ILE A 215 6.33 -16.34 1.31
CA ILE A 215 6.95 -15.94 2.58
C ILE A 215 8.02 -14.88 2.32
N LEU A 216 8.46 -14.19 3.37
CA LEU A 216 9.59 -13.27 3.25
C LEU A 216 10.85 -14.07 2.85
N PRO A 217 11.60 -13.65 1.82
CA PRO A 217 12.83 -14.33 1.44
C PRO A 217 13.90 -14.24 2.55
N ASP A 218 14.61 -15.34 2.79
CA ASP A 218 15.78 -15.39 3.67
C ASP A 218 17.02 -14.94 2.86
N LEU A 219 17.40 -13.66 2.99
CA LEU A 219 18.44 -12.98 2.20
C LEU A 219 19.40 -12.15 3.06
#